data_AF-A0A7W1F6U2-F1
#
_entry.id   AF-A0A7W1F6U2-F1
#
_cell.length_a   1.000
_cell.length_b   1.000
_cell.length_c   1.000
_cell.angle_alpha   90.00
_cell.angle_beta   90.00
_cell.angle_gamma   90.00
#
_symmetry.space_group_name_H-M   'P 1'
#
loop_
_entity.id
_entity.type
_entity.pdbx_description
1 polymer ?
#
loop_
_entity_poly.entity_id
_entity_poly.type
_entity_poly.pdbx_seq_one_letter_code
_entity_poly.pdbx_strand_id
1 'polypeptide(L)'
;MSVATSPAPVALDADQLAQFKEQGYLVLEGFIEPELNEQLKREVDTWVGGGPLHDPYAATPRPAPGADKPRLQLELPEHGMLISHPPLMARLEQLMGSGFAFHHLHTARHDAGSHGVHWHHDYEQTPQVNRTHVMVHVFYYLNGLDGTIGDLMVLPKSHREVFERGLFGTLFGTADLPGSVTIDR
;
A
#
# COMPACT_ATOMS: atom_id res chain seq x y z
N MET A 1 25.81 -9.18 -17.67
CA MET A 1 24.58 -9.00 -16.87
C MET A 1 24.42 -10.25 -16.02
N SER A 2 24.75 -10.15 -14.73
CA SER A 2 24.55 -11.25 -13.78
C SER A 2 23.10 -11.15 -13.32
N VAL A 3 22.29 -12.18 -13.58
CA VAL A 3 20.95 -12.28 -13.00
C VAL A 3 21.17 -12.65 -11.55
N ALA A 4 21.01 -11.69 -10.64
CA ALA A 4 20.90 -12.01 -9.23
C ALA A 4 19.73 -12.98 -9.07
N THR A 5 20.02 -14.19 -8.59
CA THR A 5 18.99 -15.18 -8.27
C THR A 5 18.14 -14.61 -7.15
N SER A 6 16.89 -14.26 -7.45
CA SER A 6 15.92 -13.85 -6.43
C SER A 6 15.85 -14.92 -5.34
N PRO A 7 15.79 -14.55 -4.04
CA PRO A 7 15.57 -15.51 -2.98
C PRO A 7 14.28 -16.30 -3.26
N ALA A 8 14.27 -17.57 -2.87
CA ALA A 8 13.09 -18.43 -3.02
C ALA A 8 11.86 -17.76 -2.40
N PRO A 9 10.66 -17.90 -3.00
CA PRO A 9 9.44 -17.32 -2.44
C PRO A 9 9.22 -17.87 -1.03
N VAL A 10 9.36 -16.99 -0.04
CA VAL A 10 9.11 -17.34 1.36
C VAL A 10 7.61 -17.24 1.61
N ALA A 11 6.96 -18.36 1.81
CA ALA A 11 5.55 -18.38 2.22
C ALA A 11 5.38 -17.76 3.61
N LEU A 12 4.19 -17.24 3.90
CA LEU A 12 3.78 -16.93 5.28
C LEU A 12 3.71 -18.23 6.08
N ASP A 13 4.24 -18.21 7.31
CA ASP A 13 4.06 -19.29 8.26
C ASP A 13 2.65 -19.29 8.89
N ALA A 14 2.37 -20.30 9.72
CA ALA A 14 1.07 -20.46 10.35
C ALA A 14 0.72 -19.31 11.32
N ASP A 15 1.71 -18.77 12.01
CA ASP A 15 1.52 -17.71 13.01
C ASP A 15 1.26 -16.38 12.31
N GLN A 16 1.98 -16.08 11.24
CA GLN A 16 1.76 -14.92 10.37
C GLN A 16 0.37 -14.95 9.71
N LEU A 17 -0.05 -16.12 9.22
CA LEU A 17 -1.40 -16.30 8.67
C LEU A 17 -2.49 -16.11 9.73
N ALA A 18 -2.28 -16.64 10.93
CA ALA A 18 -3.21 -16.46 12.05
C ALA A 18 -3.28 -15.00 12.50
N GLN A 19 -2.13 -14.32 12.58
CA GLN A 19 -2.05 -12.89 12.92
C GLN A 19 -2.81 -12.05 11.91
N PHE A 20 -2.58 -12.23 10.61
CA PHE A 20 -3.27 -11.45 9.58
C PHE A 20 -4.79 -11.64 9.66
N LYS A 21 -5.25 -12.89 9.82
CA LYS A 21 -6.69 -13.20 9.96
C LYS A 21 -7.31 -12.62 11.24
N GLU A 22 -6.56 -12.62 12.34
CA GLU A 22 -7.03 -12.11 13.62
C GLU A 22 -7.03 -10.60 13.69
N GLN A 23 -5.92 -9.96 13.31
CA GLN A 23 -5.66 -8.54 13.51
C GLN A 23 -6.01 -7.68 12.30
N GLY A 24 -6.12 -8.26 11.10
CA GLY A 24 -6.43 -7.54 9.87
C GLY A 24 -5.23 -6.89 9.18
N TYR A 25 -4.03 -7.05 9.75
CA TYR A 25 -2.78 -6.56 9.19
C TYR A 25 -1.61 -7.48 9.56
N LEU A 26 -0.51 -7.36 8.83
CA LEU A 26 0.75 -8.05 9.09
C LEU A 26 1.91 -7.14 8.66
N VAL A 27 2.95 -7.04 9.50
CA VAL A 27 4.17 -6.31 9.19
C VAL A 27 5.25 -7.31 8.78
N LEU A 28 5.95 -7.04 7.68
CA LEU A 28 7.03 -7.86 7.15
C LEU A 28 8.32 -7.02 7.13
N GLU A 29 9.10 -7.11 8.20
CA GLU A 29 10.38 -6.43 8.32
C GLU A 29 11.38 -6.96 7.28
N GLY A 30 12.14 -6.06 6.66
CA GLY A 30 13.19 -6.44 5.69
C GLY A 30 12.66 -7.15 4.44
N PHE A 31 11.39 -6.95 4.08
CA PHE A 31 10.77 -7.67 2.97
C PHE A 31 11.39 -7.36 1.59
N ILE A 32 11.82 -6.12 1.37
CA ILE A 32 12.46 -5.70 0.13
C ILE A 32 13.97 -5.77 0.30
N GLU A 33 14.63 -6.49 -0.61
CA GLU A 33 16.08 -6.60 -0.66
C GLU A 33 16.74 -5.22 -0.80
N PRO A 34 17.88 -4.96 -0.13
CA PRO A 34 18.49 -3.63 -0.09
C PRO A 34 18.74 -3.01 -1.48
N GLU A 35 19.17 -3.81 -2.45
CA GLU A 35 19.43 -3.33 -3.82
C GLU A 35 18.15 -2.86 -4.51
N LEU A 36 17.07 -3.64 -4.43
CA LEU A 36 15.75 -3.28 -4.98
C LEU A 36 15.17 -2.06 -4.25
N ASN A 37 15.33 -1.98 -2.93
CA ASN A 37 14.88 -0.82 -2.16
C ASN A 37 15.53 0.48 -2.64
N GLU A 38 16.85 0.46 -2.87
CA GLU A 38 17.58 1.63 -3.37
C GLU A 38 17.19 2.00 -4.82
N GLN A 39 16.85 1.01 -5.66
CA GLN A 39 16.32 1.27 -7.00
C GLN A 39 14.93 1.92 -6.93
N LEU A 40 14.04 1.39 -6.09
CA LEU A 40 12.70 1.94 -5.85
C LEU A 40 12.77 3.38 -5.34
N LYS A 41 13.64 3.70 -4.37
CA LYS A 41 13.80 5.08 -3.86
C LYS A 41 14.13 6.07 -4.96
N ARG A 42 15.11 5.74 -5.83
CA ARG A 42 15.47 6.61 -6.97
C ARG A 42 14.31 6.79 -7.95
N GLU A 43 13.53 5.73 -8.14
CA GLU A 43 12.37 5.76 -9.01
C GLU A 43 11.23 6.60 -8.42
N VAL A 44 11.02 6.54 -7.10
CA VAL A 44 10.12 7.43 -6.35
C VAL A 44 10.56 8.88 -6.48
N ASP A 45 11.86 9.19 -6.31
CA ASP A 45 12.38 10.55 -6.51
C ASP A 45 12.12 11.06 -7.93
N THR A 46 12.24 10.18 -8.93
CA THR A 46 11.94 10.52 -10.33
C THR A 46 10.44 10.76 -10.54
N TRP A 47 9.60 9.90 -9.98
CA TRP A 47 8.15 9.99 -10.11
C TRP A 47 7.58 11.25 -9.42
N VAL A 48 8.02 11.48 -8.17
CA VAL A 48 7.55 12.60 -7.35
C VAL A 48 8.20 13.92 -7.78
N GLY A 49 9.48 13.91 -8.20
CA GLY A 49 10.21 15.10 -8.63
C GLY A 49 10.02 15.50 -10.10
N GLY A 50 9.38 14.65 -10.92
CA GLY A 50 9.35 14.76 -12.39
C GLY A 50 8.37 15.77 -12.99
N GLY A 51 7.64 16.55 -12.20
CA GLY A 51 6.61 17.48 -12.70
C GLY A 51 5.27 17.26 -12.01
N PRO A 52 4.21 18.02 -12.37
CA PRO A 52 2.96 18.04 -11.60
C PRO A 52 2.47 16.62 -11.42
N LEU A 53 2.52 16.18 -10.16
CA LEU A 53 2.02 14.90 -9.71
C LEU A 53 0.69 14.69 -10.42
N HIS A 54 0.60 13.61 -11.19
CA HIS A 54 -0.70 13.09 -11.53
C HIS A 54 -1.34 12.72 -10.19
N ASP A 55 -2.06 13.67 -9.59
CA ASP A 55 -2.91 13.40 -8.46
C ASP A 55 -3.96 12.42 -8.99
N PRO A 56 -3.89 11.13 -8.63
CA PRO A 56 -4.81 10.14 -9.15
C PRO A 56 -6.24 10.37 -8.65
N TYR A 57 -6.41 11.27 -7.67
CA TYR A 57 -7.69 11.72 -7.13
C TYR A 57 -8.11 13.11 -7.64
N ALA A 58 -7.22 13.84 -8.30
CA ALA A 58 -7.62 15.05 -9.02
C ALA A 58 -8.47 14.64 -10.22
N ALA A 59 -9.53 15.39 -10.47
CA ALA A 59 -10.24 15.32 -11.75
C ALA A 59 -9.31 15.85 -12.86
N THR A 60 -8.32 15.05 -13.27
CA THR A 60 -7.43 15.44 -14.37
C THR A 60 -8.28 15.52 -15.62
N PRO A 61 -8.31 16.67 -16.32
CA PRO A 61 -9.03 16.77 -17.58
C PRO A 61 -8.54 15.68 -18.52
N ARG A 62 -9.47 15.03 -19.22
CA ARG A 62 -9.10 14.09 -20.29
C ARG A 62 -8.11 14.79 -21.22
N PRO A 63 -6.95 14.17 -21.53
CA PRO A 63 -5.99 14.77 -22.45
C PRO A 63 -6.68 15.16 -23.75
N ALA A 64 -6.31 16.32 -24.30
CA ALA A 64 -6.82 16.73 -25.61
C ALA A 64 -6.51 15.65 -26.66
N PRO A 65 -7.36 15.47 -27.68
CA PRO A 65 -7.06 14.55 -28.77
C PRO A 65 -5.69 14.87 -29.39
N GLY A 66 -4.78 13.89 -29.39
CA GLY A 66 -3.41 14.04 -29.92
C GLY A 66 -2.35 14.50 -28.90
N ALA A 67 -2.73 14.75 -27.64
CA ALA A 67 -1.75 14.93 -26.57
C ALA A 67 -1.06 13.60 -26.22
N ASP A 68 0.21 13.67 -25.82
CA ASP A 68 0.92 12.51 -25.27
C ASP A 68 0.16 11.97 -24.07
N LYS A 69 0.04 10.64 -23.99
CA LYS A 69 -0.59 9.99 -22.84
C LYS A 69 0.30 10.25 -21.61
N PRO A 70 -0.28 10.63 -20.46
CA PRO A 70 0.50 10.71 -19.24
C PRO A 70 1.09 9.34 -18.93
N ARG A 71 2.37 9.33 -18.58
CA ARG A 71 3.06 8.12 -18.14
C ARG A 71 2.34 7.56 -16.92
N LEU A 72 2.04 6.27 -16.92
CA LEU A 72 1.46 5.61 -15.74
C LEU A 72 2.60 5.20 -14.80
N GLN A 73 2.35 5.24 -13.49
CA GLN A 73 3.36 4.86 -12.51
C GLN A 73 3.87 3.42 -12.71
N LEU A 74 2.98 2.51 -13.10
CA LEU A 74 3.30 1.11 -13.41
C LEU A 74 4.25 0.94 -14.62
N GLU A 75 4.45 1.98 -15.43
CA GLU A 75 5.40 1.99 -16.56
C GLU A 75 6.82 2.34 -16.12
N LEU A 76 7.03 2.59 -14.82
CA LEU A 76 8.36 2.65 -14.25
C LEU A 76 8.85 1.21 -13.95
N PRO A 77 10.09 0.84 -14.31
CA PRO A 77 10.57 -0.54 -14.21
C PRO A 77 10.35 -1.19 -12.84
N GLU A 78 10.75 -0.52 -11.77
CA GLU A 78 10.73 -1.13 -10.44
C GLU A 78 9.34 -1.10 -9.82
N HIS A 79 8.55 -0.04 -9.99
CA HIS A 79 7.14 0.01 -9.58
C HIS A 79 6.30 -1.05 -10.30
N GLY A 80 6.50 -1.19 -11.62
CA GLY A 80 5.82 -2.20 -12.42
C GLY A 80 6.17 -3.62 -11.96
N MET A 81 7.45 -3.88 -11.69
CA MET A 81 7.90 -5.15 -11.11
C MET A 81 7.34 -5.39 -9.71
N LEU A 82 7.25 -4.36 -8.86
CA LEU A 82 6.81 -4.47 -7.48
C LEU A 82 5.36 -4.98 -7.37
N ILE A 83 4.49 -4.61 -8.31
CA ILE A 83 3.09 -5.10 -8.40
C ILE A 83 3.02 -6.62 -8.52
N SER A 84 4.02 -7.23 -9.17
CA SER A 84 4.10 -8.68 -9.42
C SER A 84 5.30 -9.34 -8.75
N HIS A 85 5.84 -8.70 -7.70
CA HIS A 85 7.04 -9.19 -7.02
C HIS A 85 6.83 -10.63 -6.52
N PRO A 86 7.63 -11.62 -6.95
CA PRO A 86 7.32 -13.03 -6.69
C PRO A 86 7.17 -13.40 -5.20
N PRO A 87 8.03 -12.90 -4.28
CA PRO A 87 7.82 -13.08 -2.84
C PRO A 87 6.49 -12.51 -2.31
N LEU A 88 5.97 -11.44 -2.91
CA LEU A 88 4.66 -10.89 -2.55
C LEU A 88 3.54 -11.79 -3.09
N MET A 89 3.62 -12.18 -4.37
CA MET A 89 2.59 -13.00 -5.02
C MET A 89 2.36 -14.31 -4.28
N ALA A 90 3.43 -14.98 -3.85
CA ALA A 90 3.33 -16.23 -3.08
C ALA A 90 2.54 -16.06 -1.77
N ARG A 91 2.69 -14.91 -1.10
CA ARG A 91 1.97 -14.60 0.15
C ARG A 91 0.52 -14.21 -0.12
N LEU A 92 0.28 -13.40 -1.16
CA LEU A 92 -1.07 -13.02 -1.56
C LEU A 92 -1.90 -14.22 -1.98
N GLU A 93 -1.31 -15.20 -2.67
CA GLU A 93 -1.98 -16.47 -2.99
C GLU A 93 -2.42 -17.24 -1.74
N GLN A 94 -1.64 -17.22 -0.65
CA GLN A 94 -2.05 -17.84 0.62
C GLN A 94 -3.19 -17.08 1.31
N LEU A 95 -3.22 -15.75 1.18
CA LEU A 95 -4.22 -14.90 1.85
C LEU A 95 -5.54 -14.82 1.07
N MET A 96 -5.46 -14.74 -0.25
CA MET A 96 -6.59 -14.43 -1.14
C MET A 96 -7.02 -15.62 -2.01
N GLY A 97 -6.21 -16.69 -2.04
CA GLY A 97 -6.36 -17.78 -3.00
C GLY A 97 -5.82 -17.41 -4.39
N SER A 98 -6.04 -18.30 -5.35
CA SER A 98 -5.67 -18.06 -6.75
C SER A 98 -6.66 -17.12 -7.44
N GLY A 99 -6.17 -16.21 -8.28
CA GLY A 99 -7.02 -15.41 -9.17
C GLY A 99 -7.53 -14.11 -8.56
N PHE A 100 -6.61 -13.25 -8.14
CA PHE A 100 -6.88 -11.87 -7.76
C PHE A 100 -6.46 -10.88 -8.86
N ALA A 101 -7.03 -9.68 -8.82
CA ALA A 101 -6.72 -8.61 -9.76
C ALA A 101 -6.01 -7.46 -9.05
N PHE A 102 -5.09 -6.82 -9.77
CA PHE A 102 -4.49 -5.57 -9.32
C PHE A 102 -5.53 -4.44 -9.42
N HIS A 103 -5.74 -3.74 -8.31
CA HIS A 103 -6.69 -2.62 -8.26
C HIS A 103 -6.02 -1.30 -8.61
N HIS A 104 -5.00 -0.90 -7.85
CA HIS A 104 -4.29 0.36 -8.07
C HIS A 104 -2.92 0.36 -7.37
N LEU A 105 -2.07 1.31 -7.78
CA LEU A 105 -0.79 1.63 -7.16
C LEU A 105 -0.77 3.14 -6.92
N HIS A 106 -0.27 3.53 -5.76
CA HIS A 106 -0.04 4.92 -5.40
C HIS A 106 1.31 5.05 -4.70
N THR A 107 1.99 6.17 -4.95
CA THR A 107 3.19 6.56 -4.21
C THR A 107 3.06 7.98 -3.74
N ALA A 108 3.39 8.15 -2.46
CA ALA A 108 3.50 9.44 -1.81
C ALA A 108 4.89 9.58 -1.19
N ARG A 109 5.35 10.83 -1.11
CA ARG A 109 6.49 11.24 -0.30
C ARG A 109 5.95 12.04 0.88
N HIS A 110 6.33 11.67 2.09
CA HIS A 110 6.00 12.42 3.31
C HIS A 110 7.26 13.12 3.79
N ASP A 111 7.20 14.45 3.89
CA ASP A 111 8.27 15.28 4.41
C ASP A 111 7.88 15.79 5.81
N ALA A 112 8.83 16.41 6.52
CA ALA A 112 8.54 16.99 7.83
C ALA A 112 7.39 18.01 7.73
N GLY A 113 6.36 17.82 8.55
CA GLY A 113 5.16 18.66 8.55
C GLY A 113 4.05 18.19 7.60
N SER A 114 4.22 17.07 6.88
CA SER A 114 3.11 16.42 6.18
C SER A 114 1.95 16.12 7.13
N HIS A 115 0.72 16.39 6.68
CA HIS A 115 -0.48 16.14 7.46
C HIS A 115 -0.82 14.65 7.50
N GLY A 116 -1.38 14.20 8.62
CA GLY A 116 -1.91 12.85 8.75
C GLY A 116 -3.14 12.64 7.86
N VAL A 117 -3.33 11.39 7.41
CA VAL A 117 -4.56 10.97 6.74
C VAL A 117 -5.58 10.58 7.80
N HIS A 118 -6.82 11.04 7.64
CA HIS A 118 -7.90 10.71 8.57
C HIS A 118 -8.17 9.20 8.60
N TRP A 119 -8.70 8.69 9.72
CA TRP A 119 -9.15 7.31 9.81
C TRP A 119 -10.13 6.93 8.69
N HIS A 120 -9.85 5.83 7.99
CA HIS A 120 -10.75 5.30 6.99
C HIS A 120 -10.55 3.80 6.77
N HIS A 121 -11.53 3.17 6.12
CA HIS A 121 -11.37 1.85 5.52
C HIS A 121 -11.21 1.99 4.01
N ASP A 122 -10.22 1.34 3.42
CA ASP A 122 -10.08 1.37 1.96
C ASP A 122 -11.14 0.53 1.24
N TYR A 123 -11.73 -0.46 1.90
CA TYR A 123 -12.82 -1.23 1.32
C TYR A 123 -14.08 -0.36 1.25
N GLU A 124 -14.36 0.19 0.07
CA GLU A 124 -15.55 0.99 -0.20
C GLU A 124 -16.84 0.16 -0.04
N GLN A 125 -17.76 0.63 0.81
CA GLN A 125 -19.05 -0.03 1.06
C GLN A 125 -20.16 0.44 0.12
N THR A 126 -19.89 1.41 -0.77
CA THR A 126 -20.91 1.97 -1.65
C THR A 126 -20.33 2.09 -3.06
N PRO A 127 -20.92 1.41 -4.06
CA PRO A 127 -22.16 0.64 -4.00
C PRO A 127 -22.01 -0.81 -3.47
N GLN A 128 -20.82 -1.24 -3.07
CA GLN A 128 -20.59 -2.64 -2.64
C GLN A 128 -21.17 -2.96 -1.26
N VAL A 129 -22.29 -3.68 -1.24
CA VAL A 129 -22.94 -4.12 0.01
C VAL A 129 -22.53 -5.52 0.46
N ASN A 130 -21.72 -6.25 -0.32
CA ASN A 130 -21.27 -7.61 0.02
C ASN A 130 -19.73 -7.70 0.10
N ARG A 131 -19.20 -7.88 1.32
CA ARG A 131 -17.76 -8.16 1.56
C ARG A 131 -17.41 -9.63 1.32
N THR A 132 -17.76 -10.17 0.16
CA THR A 132 -17.47 -11.59 -0.17
C THR A 132 -16.06 -11.79 -0.70
N HIS A 133 -15.37 -10.72 -1.08
CA HIS A 133 -14.02 -10.76 -1.64
C HIS A 133 -13.03 -10.16 -0.64
N VAL A 134 -11.84 -10.76 -0.57
CA VAL A 134 -10.73 -10.19 0.20
C VAL A 134 -10.07 -9.10 -0.66
N MET A 135 -9.75 -7.97 -0.04
CA MET A 135 -8.89 -6.94 -0.62
C MET A 135 -7.70 -6.77 0.32
N VAL A 136 -6.48 -6.77 -0.24
CA VAL A 136 -5.25 -6.59 0.52
C VAL A 136 -4.54 -5.36 -0.03
N HIS A 137 -4.29 -4.38 0.83
CA HIS A 137 -3.37 -3.28 0.54
C HIS A 137 -1.98 -3.63 1.06
N VAL A 138 -0.96 -3.35 0.25
CA VAL A 138 0.44 -3.57 0.57
C VAL A 138 1.14 -2.23 0.58
N PHE A 139 1.64 -1.84 1.75
CA PHE A 139 2.39 -0.60 1.93
C PHE A 139 3.88 -0.90 2.00
N TYR A 140 4.66 -0.23 1.15
CA TYR A 140 6.12 -0.34 1.13
C TYR A 140 6.74 0.93 1.71
N TYR A 141 7.33 0.82 2.90
CA TYR A 141 8.03 1.91 3.57
C TYR A 141 9.51 1.87 3.19
N LEU A 142 9.86 2.50 2.07
CA LEU A 142 11.21 2.41 1.50
C LEU A 142 12.31 3.00 2.43
N ASN A 143 11.96 4.02 3.21
CA ASN A 143 12.84 4.61 4.22
C ASN A 143 12.71 3.96 5.60
N GLY A 144 11.88 2.94 5.73
CA GLY A 144 11.46 2.41 7.03
C GLY A 144 10.48 3.34 7.75
N LEU A 145 10.17 2.95 8.97
CA LEU A 145 9.37 3.70 9.94
C LEU A 145 10.24 3.90 11.18
N ASP A 146 10.08 5.04 11.85
CA ASP A 146 10.92 5.42 12.99
C ASP A 146 10.20 6.26 14.07
N GLY A 147 8.87 6.42 13.96
CA GLY A 147 8.11 7.21 14.92
C GLY A 147 8.09 8.72 14.62
N THR A 148 8.71 9.17 13.53
CA THR A 148 8.85 10.60 13.23
C THR A 148 7.91 11.11 12.14
N ILE A 149 7.84 10.43 10.99
CA ILE A 149 7.10 10.88 9.81
C ILE A 149 6.48 9.68 9.12
N GLY A 150 5.16 9.75 8.89
CA GLY A 150 4.47 8.81 8.01
C GLY A 150 4.23 7.43 8.59
N ASP A 151 4.36 7.25 9.90
CA ASP A 151 3.97 6.03 10.60
C ASP A 151 2.50 5.69 10.35
N LEU A 152 2.20 4.40 10.39
CA LEU A 152 0.86 3.90 10.13
C LEU A 152 0.14 3.61 11.43
N MET A 153 -1.01 4.25 11.62
CA MET A 153 -1.94 3.87 12.66
C MET A 153 -2.95 2.87 12.12
N VAL A 154 -3.09 1.75 12.81
CA VAL A 154 -4.10 0.73 12.53
C VAL A 154 -4.99 0.54 13.74
N LEU A 155 -6.25 0.16 13.51
CA LEU A 155 -7.14 -0.33 14.55
C LEU A 155 -7.26 -1.85 14.38
N PRO A 156 -6.57 -2.66 15.20
CA PRO A 156 -6.60 -4.10 15.06
C PRO A 156 -8.04 -4.63 15.10
N LYS A 157 -8.29 -5.67 14.28
CA LYS A 157 -9.59 -6.36 14.14
C LYS A 157 -10.71 -5.53 13.47
N SER A 158 -10.47 -4.29 13.08
CA SER A 158 -11.49 -3.42 12.47
C SER A 158 -12.02 -3.96 11.13
N HIS A 159 -11.25 -4.81 10.43
CA HIS A 159 -11.67 -5.47 9.19
C HIS A 159 -12.90 -6.38 9.35
N ARG A 160 -13.18 -6.83 10.57
CA ARG A 160 -14.35 -7.66 10.91
C ARG A 160 -15.64 -6.86 10.98
N GLU A 161 -15.54 -5.56 11.11
CA GLU A 161 -16.67 -4.66 11.27
C GLU A 161 -16.97 -3.91 9.96
N VAL A 162 -18.25 -3.62 9.75
CA VAL A 162 -18.73 -2.91 8.56
C VAL A 162 -19.07 -1.48 8.95
N PHE A 163 -18.28 -0.53 8.43
CA PHE A 163 -18.48 0.90 8.61
C PHE A 163 -18.41 1.63 7.27
N GLU A 164 -19.06 2.79 7.20
CA GLU A 164 -18.84 3.74 6.10
C GLU A 164 -17.36 4.16 6.09
N ARG A 165 -16.78 4.30 4.89
CA ARG A 165 -15.34 4.46 4.65
C ARG A 165 -14.74 5.55 5.53
N GLY A 166 -15.36 6.72 5.60
CA GLY A 166 -14.84 7.91 6.28
C GLY A 166 -15.45 8.17 7.66
N LEU A 167 -16.25 7.26 8.20
CA LEU A 167 -16.99 7.49 9.45
C LEU A 167 -16.06 7.89 10.60
N PHE A 168 -15.02 7.10 10.85
CA PHE A 168 -14.06 7.40 11.92
C PHE A 168 -13.26 8.67 11.62
N GLY A 169 -12.90 8.91 10.37
CA GLY A 169 -12.22 10.14 9.96
C GLY A 169 -13.06 11.40 10.20
N THR A 170 -14.38 11.30 10.04
CA THR A 170 -15.32 12.40 10.31
C THR A 170 -15.44 12.68 11.81
N LEU A 171 -15.43 11.63 12.64
CA LEU A 171 -15.62 11.75 14.09
C LEU A 171 -14.32 12.08 14.84
N PHE A 172 -13.19 11.56 14.39
CA PHE A 172 -11.93 11.56 15.15
C PHE A 172 -10.74 12.13 14.37
N GLY A 173 -10.88 12.41 13.07
CA GLY A 173 -9.81 12.93 12.23
C GLY A 173 -8.59 12.00 12.25
N THR A 174 -7.48 12.50 12.79
CA THR A 174 -6.20 11.80 12.92
C THR A 174 -5.85 11.46 14.37
N ALA A 175 -6.78 11.59 15.31
CA ALA A 175 -6.51 11.33 16.73
C ALA A 175 -6.39 9.82 17.00
N ASP A 176 -5.56 9.44 17.98
CA ASP A 176 -5.50 8.06 18.48
C ASP A 176 -6.87 7.57 18.94
N LEU A 177 -7.18 6.31 18.62
CA LEU A 177 -8.39 5.65 19.07
C LEU A 177 -8.05 4.64 20.18
N PRO A 178 -8.95 4.38 21.13
CA PRO A 178 -8.73 3.33 22.11
C PRO A 178 -8.44 1.98 21.42
N GLY A 179 -7.25 1.43 21.69
CA GLY A 179 -6.79 0.16 21.10
C GLY A 179 -6.14 0.28 19.72
N SER A 180 -5.97 1.49 19.16
CA SER A 180 -5.12 1.66 17.98
C SER A 180 -3.67 1.30 18.30
N VAL A 181 -2.97 0.87 17.25
CA VAL A 181 -1.55 0.56 17.29
C VAL A 181 -0.86 1.43 16.25
N THR A 182 0.21 2.10 16.66
CA THR A 182 1.15 2.77 15.75
C THR A 182 2.20 1.76 15.33
N ILE A 183 2.37 1.62 14.02
CA ILE A 183 3.46 0.87 13.41
C ILE A 183 4.53 1.90 13.09
N ASP A 184 5.63 1.84 13.82
CA ASP A 184 6.75 2.80 13.81
C ASP A 184 8.10 2.12 13.61
N ARG A 185 8.11 0.84 13.19
CA ARG A 185 9.28 0.02 12.90
C ARG A 185 8.93 -1.19 12.02
#